data_AF-A0A2D5N757-F1
#
_entry.id   AF-A0A2D5N757-F1
#
_cell.length_a   1.000
_cell.length_b   1.000
_cell.length_c   1.000
_cell.angle_alpha   90.00
_cell.angle_beta   90.00
_cell.angle_gamma   90.00
#
_symmetry.space_group_name_H-M   'P 1'
#
loop_
_entity.id
_entity.type
_entity.pdbx_description
1 polymer ?
#
loop_
_entity_poly.entity_id
_entity_poly.type
_entity_poly.pdbx_seq_one_letter_code
_entity_poly.pdbx_strand_id
1 'polypeptide(L)'
;MRENKSTPEKNSTLLFINKEKEPLFSKKNKRLLSDPMDDNNPITVQVLGICSALAITVQLKPAVVMSVSVMAVMAASNVIISLLRNLIPNRIRIIVQLVVVASMVILVDQVLRAYAYDVSKELSIFIGLIITNCIVMGRLEAFALGNGVWKSFLDGIGNAVGYGVILILVAFFRELFGSGKLFGFQVI
;
A
#
# COMPACT_ATOMS: atom_id res chain seq x y z
N MET A 1 2.65 39.25 45.86
CA MET A 1 3.45 39.68 44.69
C MET A 1 4.57 38.66 44.52
N ARG A 2 4.51 37.77 43.52
CA ARG A 2 5.29 37.79 42.25
C ARG A 2 6.78 38.06 42.51
N GLU A 3 7.74 37.18 42.19
CA GLU A 3 8.08 36.76 40.83
C GLU A 3 8.88 35.44 40.76
N ASN A 4 8.67 34.75 39.64
CA ASN A 4 9.26 33.51 39.15
C ASN A 4 10.56 33.81 38.36
N LYS A 5 11.61 33.00 38.51
CA LYS A 5 12.60 32.83 37.44
C LYS A 5 13.19 31.42 37.44
N SER A 6 12.74 30.68 36.44
CA SER A 6 13.09 29.31 36.07
C SER A 6 14.54 29.15 35.60
N THR A 7 15.17 28.10 36.12
CA THR A 7 16.48 27.49 35.82
C THR A 7 16.53 26.85 34.41
N PRO A 8 17.69 26.36 33.90
CA PRO A 8 18.20 26.57 32.55
C PRO A 8 17.80 25.48 31.54
N GLU A 9 17.38 25.88 30.35
CA GLU A 9 16.94 25.02 29.24
C GLU A 9 18.13 24.59 28.33
N LYS A 10 19.01 23.70 28.81
CA LYS A 10 20.15 23.15 28.04
C LYS A 10 20.09 21.64 27.78
N ASN A 11 18.89 21.05 27.76
CA ASN A 11 18.70 19.59 27.64
C ASN A 11 18.05 19.10 26.32
N SER A 12 17.64 19.99 25.42
CA SER A 12 16.91 19.59 24.21
C SER A 12 17.83 19.17 23.05
N THR A 13 19.11 19.58 23.05
CA THR A 13 20.04 19.32 21.93
C THR A 13 20.71 17.94 21.99
N LEU A 14 20.88 17.36 23.18
CA LEU A 14 21.53 16.04 23.34
C LEU A 14 20.63 14.87 22.92
N LEU A 15 19.31 15.06 22.88
CA LEU A 15 18.36 14.01 22.52
C LEU A 15 18.33 13.70 21.01
N PHE A 16 18.88 14.59 20.17
CA PHE A 16 18.92 14.42 18.71
C PHE A 16 20.19 13.69 18.21
N ILE A 17 21.23 13.55 19.04
CA ILE A 17 22.49 12.89 18.63
C ILE A 17 22.41 11.36 18.76
N ASN A 18 21.48 10.81 19.54
CA ASN A 18 21.39 9.38 19.76
C ASN A 18 20.36 8.68 18.86
N LYS A 19 20.44 8.95 17.55
CA LYS A 19 19.74 8.14 16.55
C LYS A 19 20.61 6.94 16.22
N GLU A 20 20.55 5.91 17.08
CA GLU A 20 21.09 4.59 16.75
C GLU A 20 20.57 4.18 15.36
N LYS A 21 21.50 3.85 14.44
CA LYS A 21 21.17 3.17 13.19
C LYS A 21 20.59 1.80 13.55
N GLU A 22 19.26 1.70 13.59
CA GLU A 22 18.58 0.42 13.75
C GLU A 22 19.03 -0.55 12.62
N PRO A 23 19.37 -1.81 12.92
CA PRO A 23 19.84 -2.76 11.92
C PRO A 23 18.73 -3.09 10.89
N LEU A 24 19.14 -3.14 9.61
CA LEU A 24 18.32 -3.33 8.41
C LEU A 24 17.35 -4.54 8.47
N PHE A 25 17.67 -5.58 9.26
CA PHE A 25 16.91 -6.83 9.42
C PHE A 25 16.55 -7.15 10.89
N SER A 26 16.08 -6.16 11.65
CA SER A 26 15.58 -6.42 13.02
C SER A 26 14.25 -7.20 13.02
N LYS A 27 13.98 -8.00 14.07
CA LYS A 27 12.74 -8.81 14.24
C LYS A 27 11.45 -8.00 14.05
N LYS A 28 11.46 -6.68 14.27
CA LYS A 28 10.35 -5.76 13.98
C LYS A 28 10.11 -5.49 12.48
N ASN A 29 11.15 -5.46 11.65
CA ASN A 29 11.01 -5.32 10.20
C ASN A 29 10.48 -6.60 9.54
N LYS A 30 10.81 -7.76 10.12
CA LYS A 30 10.26 -9.05 9.68
C LYS A 30 8.76 -9.14 10.03
N ARG A 31 8.35 -8.59 11.18
CA ARG A 31 6.92 -8.41 11.55
C ARG A 31 6.15 -7.54 10.56
N LEU A 32 6.72 -6.45 10.06
CA LEU A 32 6.07 -5.65 9.00
C LEU A 32 5.80 -6.44 7.70
N LEU A 33 6.59 -7.49 7.43
CA LEU A 33 6.38 -8.38 6.30
C LEU A 33 5.48 -9.58 6.63
N SER A 34 5.48 -10.06 7.89
CA SER A 34 4.72 -11.25 8.31
C SER A 34 3.36 -10.95 8.93
N ASP A 35 3.18 -9.81 9.60
CA ASP A 35 1.92 -9.41 10.25
C ASP A 35 0.75 -9.26 9.26
N PRO A 36 0.95 -8.77 8.01
CA PRO A 36 -0.11 -8.75 7.01
C PRO A 36 -0.53 -10.14 6.50
N MET A 37 0.29 -11.17 6.73
CA MET A 37 0.02 -12.55 6.31
C MET A 37 -0.61 -13.40 7.42
N ASP A 38 -0.54 -12.98 8.70
CA ASP A 38 -0.95 -13.78 9.86
C ASP A 38 -2.15 -13.11 10.59
N ASP A 39 -1.91 -12.19 11.53
CA ASP A 39 -2.95 -11.67 12.44
C ASP A 39 -3.57 -10.31 12.03
N ASN A 40 -2.92 -9.51 11.18
CA ASN A 40 -3.37 -8.15 10.81
C ASN A 40 -3.64 -8.01 9.30
N ASN A 41 -4.31 -9.01 8.74
CA ASN A 41 -4.60 -9.01 7.31
C ASN A 41 -5.51 -7.82 6.91
N PRO A 42 -5.10 -6.97 5.96
CA PRO A 42 -5.83 -5.75 5.59
C PRO A 42 -7.25 -6.01 5.06
N ILE A 43 -7.50 -7.17 4.46
CA ILE A 43 -8.83 -7.50 3.92
C ILE A 43 -9.76 -8.08 5.01
N THR A 44 -9.28 -9.03 5.80
CA THR A 44 -10.13 -9.79 6.75
C THR A 44 -10.34 -9.04 8.06
N VAL A 45 -9.32 -8.33 8.54
CA VAL A 45 -9.36 -7.66 9.86
C VAL A 45 -9.61 -6.17 9.73
N GLN A 46 -9.05 -5.51 8.71
CA GLN A 46 -9.22 -4.06 8.52
C GLN A 46 -10.36 -3.70 7.55
N VAL A 47 -10.92 -4.68 6.81
CA VAL A 47 -11.99 -4.48 5.82
C VAL A 47 -11.61 -3.44 4.74
N LEU A 48 -10.32 -3.37 4.39
CA LEU A 48 -9.80 -2.51 3.32
C LEU A 48 -9.75 -3.27 1.99
N GLY A 49 -10.21 -2.64 0.91
CA GLY A 49 -10.07 -3.17 -0.46
C GLY A 49 -11.15 -4.16 -0.90
N ILE A 50 -12.28 -4.24 -0.18
CA ILE A 50 -13.39 -5.15 -0.53
C ILE A 50 -14.06 -4.79 -1.87
N CYS A 51 -14.13 -3.50 -2.21
CA CYS A 51 -14.75 -3.02 -3.44
C CYS A 51 -14.03 -3.55 -4.69
N SER A 52 -12.70 -3.46 -4.70
CA SER A 52 -11.88 -3.96 -5.79
C SER A 52 -11.85 -5.50 -5.81
N ALA A 53 -11.82 -6.14 -4.63
CA ALA A 53 -11.89 -7.60 -4.54
C ALA A 53 -13.19 -8.16 -5.15
N LEU A 54 -14.34 -7.55 -4.88
CA LEU A 54 -15.62 -8.00 -5.47
C LEU A 54 -15.68 -7.76 -6.99
N ALA A 55 -15.10 -6.65 -7.47
CA ALA A 55 -15.14 -6.28 -8.87
C ALA A 55 -14.24 -7.16 -9.76
N ILE A 56 -12.99 -7.40 -9.38
CA ILE A 56 -11.99 -7.96 -10.31
C ILE A 56 -11.81 -9.49 -10.22
N THR A 57 -12.32 -10.13 -9.18
CA THR A 57 -12.13 -11.58 -8.96
C THR A 57 -12.92 -12.49 -9.92
N VAL A 58 -13.51 -11.96 -11.00
CA VAL A 58 -14.26 -12.79 -11.98
C VAL A 58 -13.27 -13.62 -12.80
N GLN A 59 -12.10 -13.04 -13.05
CA GLN A 59 -11.03 -13.62 -13.85
C GLN A 59 -9.71 -13.51 -13.08
N LEU A 60 -8.93 -14.58 -13.09
CA LEU A 60 -7.66 -14.69 -12.39
C LEU A 60 -6.56 -13.86 -13.07
N LYS A 61 -6.59 -13.71 -14.40
CA LYS A 61 -5.61 -12.89 -15.15
C LYS A 61 -5.62 -11.42 -14.68
N PRO A 62 -6.73 -10.66 -14.73
CA PRO A 62 -6.79 -9.30 -14.20
C PRO A 62 -6.48 -9.20 -12.71
N ALA A 63 -6.92 -10.19 -11.92
CA ALA A 63 -6.64 -10.27 -10.48
C ALA A 63 -5.14 -10.28 -10.16
N VAL A 64 -4.36 -11.09 -10.88
CA VAL A 64 -2.91 -11.17 -10.72
C VAL A 64 -2.25 -9.86 -11.13
N VAL A 65 -2.61 -9.31 -12.28
CA VAL A 65 -1.99 -8.06 -12.77
C VAL A 65 -2.30 -6.90 -11.83
N MET A 66 -3.54 -6.78 -11.35
CA MET A 66 -3.91 -5.75 -10.37
C MET A 66 -3.13 -5.90 -9.06
N SER A 67 -2.93 -7.12 -8.57
CA SER A 67 -2.18 -7.38 -7.33
C SER A 67 -0.72 -6.90 -7.45
N VAL A 68 -0.08 -7.18 -8.58
CA VAL A 68 1.30 -6.71 -8.84
C VAL A 68 1.35 -5.18 -8.98
N SER A 69 0.39 -4.58 -9.70
CA SER A 69 0.31 -3.13 -9.86
C SER A 69 0.10 -2.41 -8.52
N VAL A 70 -0.83 -2.88 -7.69
CA VAL A 70 -1.10 -2.32 -6.35
C VAL A 70 0.14 -2.42 -5.47
N MET A 71 0.88 -3.53 -5.53
CA MET A 71 2.13 -3.70 -4.78
C MET A 71 3.17 -2.65 -5.16
N ALA A 72 3.41 -2.43 -6.45
CA ALA A 72 4.35 -1.41 -6.92
C ALA A 72 3.92 0.01 -6.52
N VAL A 73 2.64 0.33 -6.73
CA VAL A 73 2.07 1.65 -6.41
C VAL A 73 2.13 1.92 -4.91
N MET A 74 1.76 0.95 -4.08
CA MET A 74 1.67 1.11 -2.63
C MET A 74 3.04 1.20 -1.98
N ALA A 75 4.01 0.41 -2.43
CA ALA A 75 5.40 0.50 -1.98
C ALA A 75 6.01 1.88 -2.27
N ALA A 76 5.83 2.39 -3.50
CA ALA A 76 6.35 3.70 -3.89
C ALA A 76 5.60 4.86 -3.23
N SER A 77 4.27 4.80 -3.16
CA SER A 77 3.46 5.84 -2.54
C SER A 77 3.75 5.97 -1.04
N ASN A 78 3.96 4.84 -0.34
CA ASN A 78 4.33 4.85 1.08
C ASN A 78 5.67 5.55 1.33
N VAL A 79 6.64 5.37 0.43
CA VAL A 79 7.93 6.05 0.48
C VAL A 79 7.75 7.56 0.28
N ILE A 80 7.02 7.96 -0.76
CA ILE A 80 6.81 9.37 -1.10
C ILE A 80 6.05 10.10 0.02
N ILE A 81 4.98 9.51 0.55
CA ILE A 81 4.22 10.12 1.65
C ILE A 81 5.04 10.19 2.94
N SER A 82 5.87 9.18 3.23
CA SER A 82 6.77 9.22 4.40
C SER A 82 7.82 10.34 4.30
N LEU A 83 8.25 10.69 3.08
CA LEU A 83 9.13 11.84 2.82
C LEU A 83 8.38 13.17 2.95
N LEU A 84 7.15 13.23 2.42
CA LEU A 84 6.34 14.44 2.40
C LEU A 84 5.60 14.73 3.72
N ARG A 85 5.62 13.81 4.70
CA ARG A 85 4.81 13.90 5.93
C ARG A 85 4.90 15.23 6.68
N ASN A 86 6.07 15.89 6.67
CA ASN A 86 6.28 17.15 7.39
C ASN A 86 5.71 18.37 6.64
N LEU A 87 5.46 18.24 5.34
CA LEU A 87 4.93 19.31 4.49
C LEU A 87 3.40 19.25 4.39
N ILE A 88 2.76 18.15 4.81
CA ILE A 88 1.34 17.91 4.63
C ILE A 88 0.56 18.47 5.84
N PRO A 89 -0.24 19.53 5.68
CA PRO A 89 -1.13 19.99 6.74
C PRO A 89 -2.36 19.07 6.85
N ASN A 90 -2.84 18.85 8.07
CA ASN A 90 -3.93 17.91 8.37
C ASN A 90 -5.22 18.16 7.57
N ARG A 91 -5.50 19.43 7.21
CA ARG A 91 -6.74 19.80 6.49
C ARG A 91 -6.80 19.25 5.06
N ILE A 92 -5.66 19.04 4.39
CA ILE A 92 -5.60 18.66 2.96
C ILE A 92 -4.92 17.30 2.74
N ARG A 93 -4.71 16.53 3.82
CA ARG A 93 -3.93 15.29 3.80
C ARG A 93 -4.41 14.27 2.78
N ILE A 94 -5.72 13.98 2.79
CA ILE A 94 -6.34 13.00 1.88
C ILE A 94 -6.13 13.40 0.42
N ILE A 95 -6.29 14.70 0.11
CA ILE A 95 -6.12 15.23 -1.24
C ILE A 95 -4.68 15.00 -1.72
N VAL A 96 -3.68 15.32 -0.89
CA VAL A 96 -2.26 15.13 -1.25
C VAL A 96 -1.95 13.64 -1.47
N GLN A 97 -2.43 12.76 -0.59
CA GLN A 97 -2.23 11.31 -0.72
C GLN A 97 -2.81 10.77 -2.01
N LEU A 98 -4.05 11.14 -2.36
CA LEU A 98 -4.70 10.69 -3.59
C LEU A 98 -3.98 11.19 -4.84
N VAL A 99 -3.47 12.42 -4.84
CA VAL A 99 -2.68 12.96 -5.97
C VAL A 99 -1.37 12.19 -6.16
N VAL A 100 -0.68 11.86 -5.07
CA VAL A 100 0.56 11.04 -5.11
C VAL A 100 0.27 9.63 -5.63
N VAL A 101 -0.83 9.01 -5.18
CA VAL A 101 -1.23 7.69 -5.68
C VAL A 101 -1.60 7.76 -7.15
N ALA A 102 -2.42 8.74 -7.56
CA ALA A 102 -2.85 8.90 -8.93
C ALA A 102 -1.66 9.07 -9.89
N SER A 103 -0.67 9.90 -9.53
CA SER A 103 0.53 10.06 -10.34
C SER A 103 1.32 8.75 -10.45
N MET A 104 1.46 8.01 -9.35
CA MET A 104 2.16 6.72 -9.36
C MET A 104 1.42 5.65 -10.19
N VAL A 105 0.09 5.60 -10.12
CA VAL A 105 -0.71 4.68 -10.95
C VAL A 105 -0.60 5.03 -12.44
N ILE A 106 -0.62 6.32 -12.79
CA ILE A 106 -0.44 6.77 -14.18
C ILE A 106 0.95 6.38 -14.69
N LEU A 107 2.00 6.50 -13.88
CA LEU A 107 3.34 6.06 -14.27
C LEU A 107 3.38 4.55 -14.57
N VAL A 108 2.74 3.73 -13.73
CA VAL A 108 2.64 2.29 -13.95
C VAL A 108 1.85 1.99 -15.24
N ASP A 109 0.73 2.68 -15.47
CA ASP A 109 -0.05 2.54 -16.71
C ASP A 109 0.78 2.84 -17.96
N GLN A 110 1.53 3.95 -17.98
CA GLN A 110 2.39 4.29 -19.12
C GLN A 110 3.49 3.26 -19.35
N VAL A 111 4.08 2.70 -18.29
CA VAL A 111 5.06 1.61 -18.40
C VAL A 111 4.42 0.38 -19.01
N LEU A 112 3.23 -0.02 -18.56
CA LEU A 112 2.53 -1.18 -19.11
C LEU A 112 2.14 -0.97 -20.58
N ARG A 113 1.71 0.24 -20.95
CA ARG A 113 1.37 0.59 -22.33
C ARG A 113 2.55 0.47 -23.29
N ALA A 114 3.78 0.68 -22.79
CA ALA A 114 5.01 0.56 -23.57
C ALA A 114 5.46 -0.90 -23.79
N TYR A 115 5.27 -1.79 -22.81
CA TYR A 115 5.75 -3.18 -22.88
C TYR A 115 4.67 -4.21 -23.24
N ALA A 116 3.41 -3.97 -22.90
CA ALA A 116 2.31 -4.92 -23.05
C ALA A 116 0.98 -4.20 -23.34
N TYR A 117 0.80 -3.82 -24.62
CA TYR A 117 -0.36 -3.04 -25.06
C TYR A 117 -1.70 -3.73 -24.81
N ASP A 118 -1.80 -5.04 -25.03
CA ASP A 118 -3.04 -5.81 -24.82
C ASP A 118 -3.44 -5.81 -23.33
N VAL A 119 -2.46 -5.96 -22.44
CA VAL A 119 -2.68 -5.93 -20.99
C VAL A 119 -3.05 -4.51 -20.53
N SER A 120 -2.40 -3.48 -21.07
CA SER A 120 -2.72 -2.08 -20.79
C SER A 120 -4.16 -1.71 -21.19
N LYS A 121 -4.65 -2.25 -22.32
CA LYS A 121 -6.03 -2.01 -22.77
C LYS A 121 -7.06 -2.54 -21.78
N GLU A 122 -6.85 -3.74 -21.23
CA GLU A 122 -7.69 -4.30 -20.16
C GLU A 122 -7.53 -3.52 -18.84
N LEU A 123 -6.30 -3.11 -18.52
CA LEU A 123 -6.00 -2.39 -17.28
C LEU A 123 -6.51 -0.95 -17.25
N SER A 124 -6.77 -0.33 -18.40
CA SER A 124 -7.22 1.06 -18.46
C SER A 124 -8.50 1.30 -17.64
N ILE A 125 -9.37 0.30 -17.52
CA ILE A 125 -10.59 0.36 -16.71
C ILE A 125 -10.26 0.16 -15.21
N PHE A 126 -9.25 -0.65 -14.91
CA PHE A 126 -8.83 -0.97 -13.55
C PHE A 126 -7.98 0.13 -12.89
N ILE A 127 -7.42 1.07 -13.65
CA ILE A 127 -6.69 2.24 -13.10
C ILE A 127 -7.54 3.00 -12.08
N GLY A 128 -8.80 3.28 -12.39
CA GLY A 128 -9.70 3.97 -11.46
C GLY A 128 -9.95 3.20 -10.17
N LEU A 129 -10.04 1.87 -10.26
CA LEU A 129 -10.21 0.96 -9.12
C LEU A 129 -8.95 0.87 -8.25
N ILE A 130 -7.77 1.04 -8.85
CA ILE A 130 -6.50 1.09 -8.11
C ILE A 130 -6.38 2.42 -7.36
N ILE A 131 -6.68 3.55 -8.01
CA ILE A 131 -6.60 4.89 -7.40
C ILE A 131 -7.54 5.02 -6.20
N THR A 132 -8.76 4.49 -6.34
CA THR A 132 -9.80 4.53 -5.30
C THR A 132 -9.75 3.34 -4.33
N ASN A 133 -8.66 2.55 -4.36
CA ASN A 133 -8.55 1.40 -3.48
C ASN A 133 -8.30 1.82 -2.03
N CYS A 134 -9.22 1.43 -1.14
CA CYS A 134 -9.16 1.75 0.28
C CYS A 134 -7.88 1.22 0.97
N ILE A 135 -7.25 0.15 0.45
CA ILE A 135 -6.00 -0.36 1.03
C ILE A 135 -4.86 0.65 0.89
N VAL A 136 -4.75 1.30 -0.26
CA VAL A 136 -3.66 2.24 -0.55
C VAL A 136 -3.81 3.47 0.32
N MET A 137 -5.00 4.08 0.32
CA MET A 137 -5.28 5.25 1.16
C MET A 137 -5.13 4.93 2.66
N GLY A 138 -5.69 3.81 3.11
CA GLY A 138 -5.68 3.45 4.53
C GLY A 138 -4.28 3.21 5.09
N ARG A 139 -3.38 2.56 4.34
CA ARG A 139 -1.99 2.34 4.79
C ARG A 139 -1.15 3.62 4.74
N LEU A 140 -1.38 4.50 3.77
CA LEU A 140 -0.70 5.80 3.72
C LEU A 140 -1.03 6.65 4.95
N GLU A 141 -2.29 6.66 5.37
CA GLU A 141 -2.73 7.42 6.53
C GLU A 141 -2.31 6.77 7.86
N ALA A 142 -2.54 5.47 8.01
CA ALA A 142 -2.27 4.77 9.28
C ALA A 142 -0.77 4.56 9.55
N PHE A 143 0.05 4.39 8.52
CA PHE A 143 1.45 3.99 8.68
C PHE A 143 2.45 4.97 8.07
N ALA A 144 2.28 5.40 6.82
CA ALA A 144 3.31 6.17 6.11
C ALA A 144 3.58 7.55 6.74
N LEU A 145 2.54 8.20 7.29
CA LEU A 145 2.67 9.50 7.97
C LEU A 145 3.37 9.41 9.34
N GLY A 146 3.28 8.28 10.03
CA GLY A 146 3.86 8.10 11.37
C GLY A 146 5.26 7.48 11.36
N ASN A 147 5.67 6.87 10.25
CA ASN A 147 6.88 6.05 10.17
C ASN A 147 7.90 6.61 9.17
N GLY A 148 9.16 6.17 9.32
CA GLY A 148 10.25 6.48 8.40
C GLY A 148 10.20 5.68 7.10
N VAL A 149 10.88 6.20 6.08
CA VAL A 149 10.82 5.73 4.68
C VAL A 149 10.99 4.22 4.53
N TRP A 150 12.01 3.64 5.17
CA TRP A 150 12.31 2.21 5.04
C TRP A 150 11.21 1.32 5.64
N LYS A 151 10.66 1.73 6.79
CA LYS A 151 9.56 1.00 7.44
C LYS A 151 8.28 1.10 6.58
N SER A 152 8.01 2.28 6.02
CA SER A 152 6.84 2.52 5.16
C SER A 152 6.90 1.73 3.85
N PHE A 153 8.09 1.56 3.28
CA PHE A 153 8.29 0.71 2.10
C PHE A 153 7.96 -0.76 2.39
N LEU A 154 8.51 -1.30 3.48
CA LEU A 154 8.24 -2.68 3.91
C LEU A 154 6.75 -2.90 4.22
N ASP A 155 6.10 -1.92 4.86
CA ASP A 155 4.65 -1.95 5.10
C ASP A 155 3.84 -2.02 3.81
N GLY A 156 4.24 -1.23 2.81
CA GLY A 156 3.57 -1.18 1.51
C GLY A 156 3.65 -2.51 0.77
N ILE A 157 4.80 -3.16 0.79
CA ILE A 157 4.98 -4.49 0.19
C ILE A 157 4.18 -5.54 0.98
N GLY A 158 4.35 -5.61 2.30
CA GLY A 158 3.72 -6.64 3.13
C GLY A 158 2.19 -6.64 2.99
N ASN A 159 1.57 -5.47 3.12
CA ASN A 159 0.11 -5.35 3.02
C ASN A 159 -0.41 -5.57 1.59
N ALA A 160 0.32 -5.15 0.56
CA ALA A 160 -0.09 -5.41 -0.82
C ALA A 160 0.04 -6.89 -1.21
N VAL A 161 1.03 -7.60 -0.68
CA VAL A 161 1.18 -9.05 -0.86
C VAL A 161 0.06 -9.79 -0.12
N GLY A 162 -0.28 -9.41 1.12
CA GLY A 162 -1.44 -9.96 1.84
C GLY A 162 -2.75 -9.76 1.06
N TYR A 163 -2.95 -8.57 0.52
CA TYR A 163 -4.08 -8.27 -0.37
C TYR A 163 -4.10 -9.14 -1.62
N GLY A 164 -2.96 -9.25 -2.30
CA GLY A 164 -2.83 -10.02 -3.54
C GLY A 164 -3.11 -11.51 -3.36
N VAL A 165 -2.64 -12.12 -2.26
CA VAL A 165 -2.87 -13.54 -1.98
C VAL A 165 -4.36 -13.84 -1.85
N ILE A 166 -5.10 -13.02 -1.12
CA ILE A 166 -6.55 -13.22 -0.93
C ILE A 166 -7.30 -12.99 -2.24
N LEU A 167 -6.90 -11.98 -3.00
CA LEU A 167 -7.54 -11.65 -4.26
C LEU A 167 -7.34 -12.77 -5.30
N ILE A 168 -6.15 -13.36 -5.36
CA ILE A 168 -5.84 -14.53 -6.18
C ILE A 168 -6.64 -15.75 -5.72
N LEU A 169 -6.71 -16.00 -4.41
CA LEU A 169 -7.44 -17.14 -3.85
C LEU A 169 -8.96 -17.04 -4.16
N VAL A 170 -9.57 -15.88 -3.94
CA VAL A 170 -10.99 -15.66 -4.25
C VAL A 170 -11.24 -15.73 -5.76
N ALA A 171 -10.36 -15.15 -6.58
CA ALA A 171 -10.48 -15.23 -8.03
C ALA A 171 -10.36 -16.66 -8.55
N PHE A 172 -9.46 -17.47 -7.97
CA PHE A 172 -9.30 -18.88 -8.32
C PHE A 172 -10.59 -19.68 -8.12
N PHE A 173 -11.19 -19.59 -6.93
CA PHE A 173 -12.45 -20.29 -6.66
C PHE A 173 -13.59 -19.75 -7.52
N ARG A 174 -13.67 -18.42 -7.72
CA ARG A 174 -14.75 -17.83 -8.50
C ARG A 174 -14.66 -18.13 -9.99
N GLU A 175 -13.47 -18.15 -10.58
CA GLU A 175 -13.29 -18.51 -11.99
C GLU A 175 -13.58 -19.99 -12.23
N LEU A 176 -13.09 -20.86 -11.32
CA LEU A 176 -13.28 -22.31 -11.37
C LEU A 176 -14.77 -22.69 -11.28
N PHE A 177 -15.51 -22.17 -10.29
CA PHE A 177 -16.94 -22.47 -10.12
C PHE A 177 -17.86 -21.66 -11.05
N GLY A 178 -17.44 -20.47 -11.49
CA GLY A 178 -18.26 -19.61 -12.33
C GLY A 178 -18.21 -19.99 -13.81
N SER A 179 -17.01 -20.25 -14.34
CA SER A 179 -16.79 -20.45 -15.78
C SER A 179 -16.22 -21.81 -16.17
N GLY A 180 -15.83 -22.64 -15.20
CA GLY A 180 -15.17 -23.93 -15.46
C GLY A 180 -13.77 -23.79 -16.07
N LYS A 181 -13.23 -22.57 -16.14
CA LYS A 181 -11.94 -22.24 -16.73
C LYS A 181 -10.95 -21.81 -15.65
N LEU A 182 -9.68 -22.12 -15.86
CA LEU A 182 -8.56 -21.58 -15.10
C LEU A 182 -7.57 -20.98 -16.06
N PHE A 183 -7.29 -19.68 -15.93
CA PHE A 183 -6.33 -18.96 -16.78
C PHE A 183 -6.67 -19.02 -18.28
N GLY A 184 -7.94 -19.27 -18.61
CA GLY A 184 -8.42 -19.49 -19.98
C GLY A 184 -8.35 -20.93 -20.49
N PHE A 185 -7.81 -21.87 -19.71
CA PHE A 185 -7.89 -23.31 -20.00
C PHE A 185 -9.15 -23.89 -19.37
N GLN A 186 -9.93 -24.62 -20.15
CA GLN A 186 -11.14 -25.27 -19.67
C GLN A 186 -10.75 -26.52 -18.86
N VAL A 187 -11.15 -26.55 -17.59
CA VAL A 187 -10.83 -27.64 -16.65
C VAL A 187 -12.06 -28.49 -16.34
N ILE A 188 -13.26 -27.90 -16.45
CA ILE A 188 -14.57 -28.54 -16.24
C ILE A 188 -15.45 -28.33 -17.47
#